data_AF-A0A367RYN8-F1
#
_entry.id   AF-A0A367RYN8-F1
#
_cell.length_a   1.000
_cell.length_b   1.000
_cell.length_c   1.000
_cell.angle_alpha   90.00
_cell.angle_beta   90.00
_cell.angle_gamma   90.00
#
_symmetry.space_group_name_H-M   'P 1'
#
loop_
_entity.id
_entity.type
_entity.pdbx_description
1 polymer ?
#
loop_
_entity_poly.entity_id
_entity_poly.type
_entity_poly.pdbx_seq_one_letter_code
_entity_poly.pdbx_strand_id
1 'polypeptide(L)'
;MQLLDSPQINTKAIPESLQTPLLDIVNQVQIHSHFCISHPSYKSLELPPEVVSRFQNLPLIIQSKFLNQRLSTFLYGIYYNASLKLALANDSNVNDSDINQNLENNTYLGVDVAFYDRLHESNTTEGYFSPGWQVIKQETDGALAVQQGGLTLHINPAKHLQPDVKNPSLGDMVAIKMPKNLVQNGFYMAVGNAGPCKSEDVVRVYFNLTSVGAVAIMGSLTTQLNNISVPFKFKALYNPKDYGRYDSAVLYFNKNNYQAVQSVLQKVYIEHQSDFNSEVPLFTKQLAPGLAIAEEPNHKFAQKESFGTNRCQIVAKGLLEAWSQGDNSPSVRLEKILQQFYLLKIELHRPYLNANSEDIYTVLEL
;
A
#
# COMPACT_ATOMS: atom_id res chain seq x y z
N MET A 1 -32.37 7.18 40.41
CA MET A 1 -31.18 7.54 39.61
C MET A 1 -31.23 6.63 38.39
N GLN A 2 -31.87 7.08 37.31
CA GLN A 2 -32.00 6.31 36.07
C GLN A 2 -30.63 6.30 35.39
N LEU A 3 -30.08 5.10 35.19
CA LEU A 3 -29.00 4.85 34.25
C LEU A 3 -29.50 5.29 32.88
N LEU A 4 -28.99 6.42 32.40
CA LEU A 4 -29.20 6.86 31.03
C LEU A 4 -28.57 5.79 30.13
N ASP A 5 -29.41 5.08 29.38
CA ASP A 5 -28.99 4.20 28.30
C ASP A 5 -28.04 4.98 27.40
N SER A 6 -26.80 4.49 27.28
CA SER A 6 -25.86 5.01 26.30
C SER A 6 -26.52 4.90 24.92
N PRO A 7 -26.48 5.95 24.06
CA PRO A 7 -27.08 5.88 22.74
C PRO A 7 -26.52 4.67 22.01
N GLN A 8 -27.36 3.66 21.80
CA GLN A 8 -26.95 2.43 21.15
C GLN A 8 -26.51 2.76 19.73
N ILE A 9 -25.22 2.61 19.48
CA ILE A 9 -24.65 2.72 18.14
C ILE A 9 -25.36 1.68 17.26
N ASN A 10 -26.07 2.12 16.23
CA ASN A 10 -26.75 1.21 15.30
C ASN A 10 -25.72 0.50 14.41
N THR A 11 -25.17 -0.61 14.92
CA THR A 11 -24.14 -1.42 14.25
C THR A 11 -24.65 -2.18 13.04
N LYS A 12 -25.97 -2.25 12.80
CA LYS A 12 -26.55 -2.99 11.67
C LYS A 12 -26.11 -2.47 10.30
N ALA A 13 -25.64 -1.23 10.22
CA ALA A 13 -25.15 -0.63 8.98
C ALA A 13 -23.65 -0.90 8.71
N ILE A 14 -22.94 -1.56 9.64
CA ILE A 14 -21.51 -1.85 9.54
C ILE A 14 -21.32 -3.34 9.23
N PRO A 15 -20.58 -3.72 8.17
CA PRO A 15 -20.25 -5.12 7.92
C PRO A 15 -19.43 -5.72 9.06
N GLU A 16 -19.65 -7.01 9.33
CA GLU A 16 -19.10 -7.73 10.49
C GLU A 16 -17.58 -7.56 10.65
N SER A 17 -16.82 -7.65 9.55
CA SER A 17 -15.36 -7.47 9.54
C SER A 17 -14.88 -6.08 9.96
N LEU A 18 -15.75 -5.06 9.90
CA LEU A 18 -15.46 -3.69 10.31
C LEU A 18 -16.07 -3.30 11.65
N GLN A 19 -16.97 -4.10 12.22
CA GLN A 19 -17.66 -3.75 13.47
C GLN A 19 -16.67 -3.55 14.61
N THR A 20 -15.86 -4.56 14.92
CA THR A 20 -14.88 -4.47 16.01
C THR A 20 -13.86 -3.35 15.77
N PRO A 21 -13.20 -3.23 14.61
CA PRO A 21 -12.23 -2.15 14.38
C PRO A 21 -12.85 -0.75 14.44
N LEU A 22 -14.02 -0.51 13.82
CA LEU A 22 -14.64 0.81 13.84
C LEU A 22 -15.16 1.20 15.22
N LEU A 23 -15.75 0.25 15.96
CA LEU A 23 -16.17 0.48 17.34
C LEU A 23 -14.98 0.81 18.23
N ASP A 24 -13.88 0.08 18.10
CA ASP A 24 -12.65 0.38 18.82
C ASP A 24 -12.14 1.79 18.47
N ILE A 25 -12.07 2.15 17.17
CA ILE A 25 -11.66 3.48 16.72
C ILE A 25 -12.51 4.59 17.35
N VAL A 26 -13.84 4.49 17.32
CA VAL A 26 -14.72 5.58 17.80
C VAL A 26 -14.79 5.67 19.33
N ASN A 27 -14.50 4.58 20.04
CA ASN A 27 -14.51 4.56 21.51
C ASN A 27 -13.14 4.89 22.11
N GLN A 28 -12.05 4.41 21.49
CA GLN A 28 -10.74 4.36 22.13
C GLN A 28 -9.74 5.39 21.61
N VAL A 29 -9.81 5.77 20.33
CA VAL A 29 -8.91 6.82 19.80
C VAL A 29 -9.35 8.17 20.33
N GLN A 30 -8.47 8.91 20.98
CA GLN A 30 -8.76 10.23 21.55
C GLN A 30 -7.90 11.31 20.89
N ILE A 31 -8.53 12.44 20.54
CA ILE A 31 -7.86 13.62 20.00
C ILE A 31 -7.87 14.70 21.08
N HIS A 32 -6.73 14.91 21.75
CA HIS A 32 -6.63 15.87 22.85
C HIS A 32 -6.33 17.27 22.37
N SER A 33 -5.52 17.38 21.31
CA SER A 33 -5.15 18.65 20.69
C SER A 33 -4.67 18.41 19.25
N HIS A 34 -4.28 19.47 18.55
CA HIS A 34 -3.63 19.38 17.23
C HIS A 34 -2.31 18.58 17.22
N PHE A 35 -1.74 18.27 18.40
CA PHE A 35 -0.42 17.65 18.53
C PHE A 35 -0.41 16.37 19.39
N CYS A 36 -1.55 15.93 19.89
CA CYS A 36 -1.66 14.75 20.74
C CYS A 36 -2.88 13.90 20.36
N ILE A 37 -2.60 12.64 20.03
CA ILE A 37 -3.58 11.57 19.80
C ILE A 37 -3.19 10.41 20.71
N SER A 38 -4.15 9.80 21.41
CA SER A 38 -3.89 8.65 22.27
C SER A 38 -4.85 7.50 22.01
N HIS A 39 -4.45 6.31 22.45
CA HIS A 39 -5.29 5.11 22.48
C HIS A 39 -4.86 4.27 23.70
N PRO A 40 -5.77 3.72 24.53
CA PRO A 40 -5.38 3.08 25.80
C PRO A 40 -4.39 1.91 25.65
N SER A 41 -4.51 1.14 24.56
CA SER A 41 -3.64 -0.01 24.28
C SER A 41 -2.28 0.34 23.66
N TYR A 42 -2.03 1.61 23.31
CA TYR A 42 -0.82 2.03 22.59
C TYR A 42 -0.21 3.30 23.16
N LYS A 43 1.11 3.45 23.01
CA LYS A 43 1.85 4.66 23.38
C LYS A 43 1.23 5.90 22.70
N SER A 44 1.06 6.96 23.47
CA SER A 44 0.51 8.23 23.00
C SER A 44 1.37 8.82 21.90
N LEU A 45 0.74 9.32 20.84
CA LEU A 45 1.41 10.04 19.76
C LEU A 45 1.51 11.52 20.14
N GLU A 46 2.41 11.82 21.07
CA GLU A 46 2.73 13.17 21.51
C GLU A 46 3.98 13.70 20.80
N LEU A 47 4.01 15.01 20.56
CA LEU A 47 5.22 15.68 20.12
C LEU A 47 6.01 16.20 21.32
N PRO A 48 7.35 16.22 21.25
CA PRO A 48 8.15 16.88 22.28
C PRO A 48 7.70 18.34 22.48
N PRO A 49 7.68 18.86 23.72
CA PRO A 49 7.19 20.22 24.01
C PRO A 49 7.86 21.32 23.16
N GLU A 50 9.14 21.16 22.87
CA GLU A 50 9.92 22.08 22.02
C GLU A 50 9.41 22.13 20.57
N VAL A 51 8.93 21.00 20.04
CA VAL A 51 8.34 20.93 18.70
C VAL A 51 6.93 21.52 18.72
N VAL A 52 6.15 21.24 19.77
CA VAL A 52 4.80 21.79 19.94
C VAL A 52 4.82 23.31 19.92
N SER A 53 5.72 23.96 20.66
CA SER A 53 5.80 25.43 20.70
C SER A 53 6.06 26.05 19.33
N ARG A 54 6.89 25.41 18.49
CA ARG A 54 7.14 25.86 17.12
C ARG A 54 5.91 25.67 16.22
N PHE A 55 5.24 24.53 16.32
CA PHE A 55 4.07 24.22 15.50
C PHE A 55 2.84 25.05 15.89
N GLN A 56 2.70 25.44 17.14
CA GLN A 56 1.63 26.34 17.61
C GLN A 56 1.68 27.72 16.93
N ASN A 57 2.86 28.16 16.51
CA ASN A 57 3.03 29.42 15.78
C ASN A 57 2.64 29.33 14.29
N LEU A 58 2.40 28.12 13.76
CA LEU A 58 1.96 27.94 12.39
C LEU A 58 0.47 28.25 12.24
N PRO A 59 -0.01 28.67 11.06
CA PRO A 59 -1.43 28.87 10.82
C PRO A 59 -2.26 27.62 11.16
N LEU A 60 -3.47 27.82 11.70
CA LEU A 60 -4.34 26.72 12.13
C LEU A 60 -4.56 25.66 11.03
N ILE A 61 -4.69 26.09 9.78
CA ILE A 61 -4.83 25.19 8.63
C ILE A 61 -3.66 24.20 8.47
N ILE A 62 -2.43 24.61 8.81
CA ILE A 62 -1.25 23.75 8.78
C ILE A 62 -1.28 22.79 9.97
N GLN A 63 -1.66 23.28 11.15
CA GLN A 63 -1.81 22.44 12.35
C GLN A 63 -2.88 21.34 12.12
N SER A 64 -4.03 21.69 11.54
CA SER A 64 -5.10 20.73 11.23
C SER A 64 -4.68 19.72 10.15
N LYS A 65 -3.93 20.15 9.12
CA LYS A 65 -3.34 19.23 8.12
C LYS A 65 -2.38 18.23 8.77
N PHE A 66 -1.54 18.72 9.68
CA PHE A 66 -0.59 17.88 10.41
C PHE A 66 -1.30 16.86 11.31
N LEU A 67 -2.28 17.29 12.10
CA LEU A 67 -3.11 16.40 12.91
C LEU A 67 -3.77 15.31 12.04
N ASN A 68 -4.33 15.70 10.90
CA ASN A 68 -4.96 14.77 9.96
C ASN A 68 -3.98 13.71 9.45
N GLN A 69 -2.80 14.13 9.00
CA GLN A 69 -1.77 13.21 8.55
C GLN A 69 -1.36 12.22 9.66
N ARG A 70 -1.18 12.70 10.90
CA ARG A 70 -0.84 11.82 12.04
C ARG A 70 -1.95 10.84 12.38
N LEU A 71 -3.20 11.30 12.44
CA LEU A 71 -4.35 10.45 12.71
C LEU A 71 -4.50 9.38 11.64
N SER A 72 -4.42 9.76 10.37
CA SER A 72 -4.48 8.84 9.23
C SER A 72 -3.33 7.82 9.27
N THR A 73 -2.12 8.25 9.65
CA THR A 73 -0.95 7.36 9.80
C THR A 73 -1.11 6.38 10.96
N PHE A 74 -1.65 6.83 12.09
CA PHE A 74 -1.97 5.99 13.24
C PHE A 74 -3.01 4.94 12.88
N LEU A 75 -4.12 5.36 12.25
CA LEU A 75 -5.18 4.45 11.80
C LEU A 75 -4.64 3.42 10.81
N TYR A 76 -3.78 3.86 9.89
CA TYR A 76 -3.12 3.00 8.92
C TYR A 76 -2.24 1.94 9.59
N GLY A 77 -1.34 2.37 10.47
CA GLY A 77 -0.37 1.48 11.11
C GLY A 77 -0.94 0.56 12.18
N ILE A 78 -2.02 0.96 12.87
CA ILE A 78 -2.64 0.14 13.92
C ILE A 78 -3.73 -0.76 13.34
N TYR A 79 -4.66 -0.21 12.58
CA TYR A 79 -5.86 -0.95 12.15
C TYR A 79 -5.74 -1.49 10.74
N TYR A 80 -5.21 -0.72 9.79
CA TYR A 80 -5.15 -1.17 8.40
C TYR A 80 -4.16 -2.31 8.21
N ASN A 81 -2.90 -2.17 8.63
CA ASN A 81 -1.87 -3.19 8.36
C ASN A 81 -1.12 -3.73 9.58
N ALA A 82 -1.43 -3.24 10.78
CA ALA A 82 -0.75 -3.59 12.04
C ALA A 82 0.76 -3.29 12.13
N SER A 83 1.35 -2.52 11.20
CA SER A 83 2.80 -2.23 11.21
C SER A 83 3.27 -1.44 12.43
N LEU A 84 2.37 -0.73 13.14
CA LEU A 84 2.69 0.04 14.34
C LEU A 84 2.32 -0.67 15.65
N LYS A 85 1.61 -1.82 15.61
CA LYS A 85 1.12 -2.47 16.84
C LYS A 85 2.25 -2.83 17.80
N LEU A 86 3.34 -3.42 17.29
CA LEU A 86 4.49 -3.81 18.11
C LEU A 86 5.27 -2.59 18.61
N ALA A 87 5.57 -1.64 17.73
CA ALA A 87 6.37 -0.45 18.05
C ALA A 87 5.68 0.47 19.07
N LEU A 88 4.34 0.50 19.08
CA LEU A 88 3.55 1.33 19.99
C LEU A 88 2.93 0.54 21.14
N ALA A 89 3.24 -0.74 21.35
CA ALA A 89 2.72 -1.47 22.50
C ALA A 89 3.23 -0.86 23.82
N ASN A 90 2.38 -0.77 24.84
CA ASN A 90 2.74 -0.16 26.13
C ASN A 90 3.89 -0.91 26.84
N ASP A 91 3.97 -2.24 26.67
CA ASP A 91 4.97 -3.11 27.27
C ASP A 91 6.21 -3.34 26.39
N SER A 92 6.34 -2.62 25.27
CA SER A 92 7.48 -2.78 24.39
C SER A 92 8.73 -2.24 25.10
N ASN A 93 9.59 -3.12 25.62
CA ASN A 93 11.00 -2.86 25.94
C ASN A 93 11.82 -2.59 24.66
N VAL A 94 11.21 -1.95 23.66
CA VAL A 94 11.92 -1.44 22.49
C VAL A 94 12.56 -0.15 22.98
N ASN A 95 13.79 -0.28 23.48
CA ASN A 95 14.66 0.86 23.66
C ASN A 95 14.71 1.60 22.31
N ASP A 96 14.78 2.94 22.31
CA ASP A 96 15.07 3.73 21.09
C ASP A 96 16.36 3.25 20.37
N SER A 97 17.18 2.43 21.04
CA SER A 97 18.33 1.72 20.46
C SER A 97 17.99 0.53 19.56
N ASP A 98 16.85 -0.15 19.72
CA ASP A 98 16.48 -1.32 18.90
C ASP A 98 15.96 -0.93 17.51
N ILE A 99 15.58 0.35 17.34
CA ILE A 99 15.35 0.95 16.02
C ILE A 99 16.69 1.05 15.23
N ASN A 100 17.83 1.03 15.93
CA ASN A 100 19.17 1.25 15.37
C ASN A 100 20.21 0.14 15.65
N GLN A 101 19.82 -1.03 16.18
CA GLN A 101 20.76 -2.12 16.46
C GLN A 101 20.52 -3.33 15.56
N ASN A 102 20.89 -3.20 14.29
CA ASN A 102 21.47 -4.35 13.58
C ASN A 102 23.00 -4.23 13.75
N LEU A 103 23.55 -5.01 14.66
CA LEU A 103 25.00 -5.24 14.75
C LEU A 103 25.50 -6.17 13.62
N GLU A 104 24.60 -6.67 12.76
CA GLU A 104 24.93 -7.31 11.50
C GLU A 104 25.10 -6.26 10.39
N ASN A 105 26.29 -6.20 9.79
CA ASN A 105 26.63 -5.27 8.71
C ASN A 105 26.06 -5.69 7.34
N ASN A 106 24.83 -6.23 7.32
CA ASN A 106 24.16 -6.75 6.13
C ASN A 106 23.19 -5.73 5.49
N THR A 107 23.08 -4.54 6.07
CA THR A 107 22.22 -3.47 5.56
C THR A 107 23.01 -2.36 4.87
N TYR A 108 22.65 -2.02 3.63
CA TYR A 108 23.19 -0.86 2.92
C TYR A 108 22.07 0.16 2.74
N LEU A 109 22.23 1.36 3.32
CA LEU A 109 21.20 2.42 3.32
C LEU A 109 19.81 1.94 3.81
N GLY A 110 19.78 1.02 4.77
CA GLY A 110 18.53 0.47 5.34
C GLY A 110 17.88 -0.66 4.53
N VAL A 111 18.57 -1.18 3.51
CA VAL A 111 18.17 -2.37 2.72
C VAL A 111 18.97 -3.58 3.19
N ASP A 112 18.30 -4.65 3.61
CA ASP A 112 18.93 -5.97 3.79
C ASP A 112 19.29 -6.55 2.42
N VAL A 113 20.58 -6.47 2.07
CA VAL A 113 21.05 -6.80 0.71
C VAL A 113 20.91 -8.28 0.42
N ALA A 114 21.21 -9.15 1.39
CA ALA A 114 21.11 -10.59 1.21
C ALA A 114 19.66 -11.03 0.97
N PHE A 115 18.71 -10.46 1.71
CA PHE A 115 17.29 -10.75 1.49
C PHE A 115 16.78 -10.14 0.17
N TYR A 116 17.21 -8.92 -0.15
CA TYR A 116 16.90 -8.28 -1.43
C TYR A 116 17.38 -9.13 -2.62
N ASP A 117 18.60 -9.67 -2.54
CA ASP A 117 19.17 -10.52 -3.59
C ASP A 117 18.39 -11.82 -3.74
N ARG A 118 17.93 -12.44 -2.65
CA ARG A 118 17.04 -13.62 -2.71
C ARG A 118 15.73 -13.32 -3.44
N LEU A 119 15.12 -12.16 -3.18
CA LEU A 119 13.94 -11.72 -3.95
C LEU A 119 14.31 -11.49 -5.42
N HIS A 120 15.48 -10.93 -5.68
CA HIS A 120 15.96 -10.65 -7.04
C HIS A 120 16.23 -11.92 -7.86
N GLU A 121 16.84 -12.92 -7.25
CA GLU A 121 17.13 -14.23 -7.84
C GLU A 121 15.84 -15.02 -8.09
N SER A 122 14.88 -14.93 -7.17
CA SER A 122 13.56 -15.59 -7.32
C SER A 122 12.69 -14.93 -8.39
N ASN A 123 12.82 -13.62 -8.61
CA ASN A 123 12.07 -12.92 -9.66
C ASN A 123 12.45 -13.43 -11.08
N THR A 124 11.54 -14.14 -11.74
CA THR A 124 11.74 -14.75 -13.07
C THR A 124 11.41 -13.83 -14.25
N THR A 125 11.17 -12.55 -14.00
CA THR A 125 11.01 -11.55 -15.06
C THR A 125 12.35 -11.26 -15.77
N GLU A 126 12.30 -10.90 -17.04
CA GLU A 126 13.48 -10.65 -17.89
C GLU A 126 13.69 -9.15 -18.20
N GLY A 127 12.79 -8.31 -17.69
CA GLY A 127 12.62 -6.92 -18.11
C GLY A 127 11.50 -6.77 -19.14
N TYR A 128 11.23 -5.53 -19.52
CA TYR A 128 10.14 -5.19 -20.44
C TYR A 128 10.55 -4.04 -21.35
N PHE A 129 9.90 -3.91 -22.50
CA PHE A 129 10.12 -2.78 -23.39
C PHE A 129 9.13 -1.65 -23.04
N SER A 130 9.66 -0.52 -22.56
CA SER A 130 8.90 0.69 -22.30
C SER A 130 8.80 1.52 -23.58
N PRO A 131 7.61 1.71 -24.16
CA PRO A 131 7.44 2.47 -25.40
C PRO A 131 7.45 3.99 -25.17
N GLY A 132 7.54 4.74 -26.26
CA GLY A 132 7.30 6.19 -26.27
C GLY A 132 8.52 7.03 -25.88
N TRP A 133 9.72 6.53 -26.13
CA TRP A 133 10.97 7.26 -25.95
C TRP A 133 11.39 7.89 -27.27
N GLN A 134 11.58 9.20 -27.29
CA GLN A 134 11.99 9.92 -28.50
C GLN A 134 13.50 9.92 -28.63
N VAL A 135 14.04 9.55 -29.79
CA VAL A 135 15.47 9.71 -30.08
C VAL A 135 15.77 11.19 -30.31
N ILE A 136 16.56 11.80 -29.42
CA ILE A 136 16.90 13.23 -29.51
C ILE A 136 18.32 13.48 -30.01
N LYS A 137 19.21 12.50 -29.87
CA LYS A 137 20.60 12.61 -30.32
C LYS A 137 21.23 11.24 -30.53
N GLN A 138 22.09 11.14 -31.53
CA GLN A 138 23.06 10.06 -31.67
C GLN A 138 24.42 10.55 -31.18
N GLU A 139 25.01 9.82 -30.25
CA GLU A 139 26.32 10.13 -29.69
C GLU A 139 27.44 9.58 -30.57
N THR A 140 28.64 10.15 -30.43
CA THR A 140 29.81 9.78 -31.23
C THR A 140 30.29 8.34 -30.99
N ASP A 141 29.94 7.77 -29.83
CA ASP A 141 30.24 6.38 -29.45
C ASP A 141 29.20 5.37 -29.95
N GLY A 142 28.17 5.83 -30.68
CA GLY A 142 27.07 5.01 -31.17
C GLY A 142 25.93 4.79 -30.17
N ALA A 143 25.99 5.37 -28.97
CA ALA A 143 24.85 5.43 -28.07
C ALA A 143 23.76 6.37 -28.61
N LEU A 144 22.52 6.15 -28.19
CA LEU A 144 21.41 7.07 -28.47
C LEU A 144 20.99 7.76 -27.18
N ALA A 145 20.86 9.07 -27.22
CA ALA A 145 20.13 9.80 -26.20
C ALA A 145 18.65 9.76 -26.55
N VAL A 146 17.85 9.19 -25.66
CA VAL A 146 16.40 9.09 -25.79
C VAL A 146 15.72 9.81 -24.65
N GLN A 147 14.55 10.40 -24.90
CA GLN A 147 13.84 11.22 -23.92
C GLN A 147 12.38 10.80 -23.76
N GLN A 148 11.91 10.77 -22.52
CA GLN A 148 10.50 10.61 -22.17
C GLN A 148 10.20 11.37 -20.88
N GLY A 149 9.17 12.21 -20.88
CA GLY A 149 8.70 12.90 -19.66
C GLY A 149 9.76 13.76 -18.95
N GLY A 150 10.69 14.36 -19.70
CA GLY A 150 11.80 15.16 -19.17
C GLY A 150 13.01 14.34 -18.68
N LEU A 151 12.94 13.01 -18.69
CA LEU A 151 14.08 12.13 -18.41
C LEU A 151 14.81 11.80 -19.72
N THR A 152 16.11 12.06 -19.77
CA THR A 152 16.99 11.66 -20.87
C THR A 152 17.86 10.49 -20.44
N LEU A 153 17.86 9.42 -21.23
CA LEU A 153 18.70 8.24 -21.02
C LEU A 153 19.64 8.05 -22.20
N HIS A 154 20.88 7.65 -21.93
CA HIS A 154 21.83 7.21 -22.94
C HIS A 154 21.76 5.69 -23.03
N ILE A 155 21.30 5.18 -24.16
CA ILE A 155 21.10 3.74 -24.38
C ILE A 155 22.09 3.21 -25.40
N ASN A 156 22.58 2.00 -25.15
CA ASN A 156 23.22 1.18 -26.19
C ASN A 156 22.13 0.52 -27.05
N PRO A 157 22.00 0.83 -28.36
CA PRO A 157 20.93 0.31 -29.21
C PRO A 157 20.89 -1.22 -29.28
N ALA A 158 22.06 -1.87 -29.34
CA ALA A 158 22.16 -3.33 -29.45
C ALA A 158 21.70 -4.08 -28.20
N LYS A 159 21.69 -3.42 -27.04
CA LYS A 159 21.26 -4.02 -25.76
C LYS A 159 19.85 -3.62 -25.34
N HIS A 160 19.43 -2.40 -25.69
CA HIS A 160 18.24 -1.80 -25.12
C HIS A 160 17.12 -1.58 -26.11
N LEU A 161 17.32 -1.72 -27.43
CA LEU A 161 16.22 -1.69 -28.39
C LEU A 161 15.73 -3.10 -28.69
N GLN A 162 14.51 -3.19 -29.22
CA GLN A 162 14.01 -4.45 -29.74
C GLN A 162 14.83 -4.88 -30.98
N PRO A 163 15.05 -6.19 -31.20
CA PRO A 163 15.90 -6.66 -32.29
C PRO A 163 15.45 -6.27 -33.71
N ASP A 164 14.17 -5.96 -33.89
CA ASP A 164 13.55 -5.52 -35.14
C ASP A 164 13.76 -4.03 -35.43
N VAL A 165 14.06 -3.21 -34.42
CA VAL A 165 14.36 -1.79 -34.58
C VAL A 165 15.80 -1.62 -35.06
N LYS A 166 15.96 -1.30 -36.36
CA LYS A 166 17.26 -1.06 -36.99
C LYS A 166 17.47 0.43 -37.26
N ASN A 167 18.59 0.98 -36.80
CA ASN A 167 19.06 2.34 -37.09
C ASN A 167 17.98 3.43 -36.91
N PRO A 168 17.44 3.61 -35.69
CA PRO A 168 16.43 4.65 -35.46
C PRO A 168 17.01 6.04 -35.73
N SER A 169 16.21 6.89 -36.36
CA SER A 169 16.56 8.26 -36.73
C SER A 169 16.21 9.26 -35.63
N LEU A 170 16.78 10.46 -35.72
CA LEU A 170 16.40 11.57 -34.84
C LEU A 170 14.90 11.86 -34.98
N GLY A 171 14.21 11.98 -33.85
CA GLY A 171 12.77 12.20 -33.77
C GLY A 171 11.93 10.92 -33.69
N ASP A 172 12.51 9.74 -33.97
CA ASP A 172 11.78 8.47 -33.92
C ASP A 172 11.35 8.11 -32.50
N MET A 173 10.20 7.47 -32.39
CA MET A 173 9.69 6.92 -31.13
C MET A 173 10.06 5.45 -31.04
N VAL A 174 10.87 5.10 -30.04
CA VAL A 174 11.35 3.74 -29.79
C VAL A 174 10.84 3.21 -28.46
N ALA A 175 10.89 1.90 -28.30
CA ALA A 175 10.72 1.24 -27.01
C ALA A 175 12.08 0.79 -26.46
N ILE A 176 12.35 1.07 -25.19
CA ILE A 176 13.63 0.72 -24.55
C ILE A 176 13.45 -0.40 -23.53
N LYS A 177 14.42 -1.30 -23.44
CA LYS A 177 14.45 -2.37 -22.46
C LYS A 177 14.71 -1.78 -21.06
N MET A 178 13.71 -1.90 -20.21
CA MET A 178 13.75 -1.56 -18.80
C MET A 178 14.14 -2.79 -17.96
N PRO A 179 14.76 -2.58 -16.78
CA PRO A 179 15.13 -3.67 -15.89
C PRO A 179 13.90 -4.45 -15.40
N LYS A 180 14.16 -5.68 -14.96
CA LYS A 180 13.16 -6.62 -14.44
C LYS A 180 12.55 -6.19 -13.10
N ASN A 181 13.16 -5.22 -12.43
CA ASN A 181 12.73 -4.72 -11.13
C ASN A 181 13.01 -3.22 -10.96
N LEU A 182 12.30 -2.65 -10.00
CA LEU A 182 12.46 -1.31 -9.48
C LEU A 182 12.66 -1.38 -7.95
N VAL A 183 13.20 -0.31 -7.38
CA VAL A 183 13.26 -0.12 -5.93
C VAL A 183 12.29 0.97 -5.53
N GLN A 184 11.46 0.68 -4.53
CA GLN A 184 10.65 1.66 -3.82
C GLN A 184 11.07 1.61 -2.35
N ASN A 185 11.04 2.73 -1.63
CA ASN A 185 11.36 2.73 -0.21
C ASN A 185 10.57 1.65 0.55
N GLY A 186 11.28 0.73 1.22
CA GLY A 186 10.75 -0.44 1.91
C GLY A 186 10.43 -1.67 1.05
N PHE A 187 10.48 -1.59 -0.29
CA PHE A 187 10.01 -2.64 -1.20
C PHE A 187 10.95 -2.93 -2.37
N TYR A 188 11.20 -4.22 -2.60
CA TYR A 188 11.59 -4.75 -3.91
C TYR A 188 10.34 -4.77 -4.80
N MET A 189 10.45 -4.40 -6.09
CA MET A 189 9.31 -4.44 -7.02
C MET A 189 9.69 -5.13 -8.33
N ALA A 190 9.17 -6.35 -8.55
CA ALA A 190 9.20 -7.01 -9.84
C ALA A 190 8.23 -6.34 -10.83
N VAL A 191 8.61 -6.29 -12.10
CA VAL A 191 7.76 -5.81 -13.20
C VAL A 191 7.63 -6.91 -14.24
N GLY A 192 6.40 -7.24 -14.62
CA GLY A 192 6.11 -8.31 -15.58
C GLY A 192 6.78 -8.08 -16.93
N ASN A 193 7.01 -9.16 -17.69
CA ASN A 193 7.64 -9.12 -19.01
C ASN A 193 6.78 -8.32 -20.02
N ALA A 194 5.46 -8.33 -19.85
CA ALA A 194 4.52 -7.50 -20.60
C ALA A 194 4.52 -6.01 -20.14
N GLY A 195 5.39 -5.64 -19.21
CA GLY A 195 5.49 -4.32 -18.61
C GLY A 195 4.60 -4.12 -17.39
N PRO A 196 4.61 -2.91 -16.81
CA PRO A 196 3.75 -2.56 -15.70
C PRO A 196 2.29 -2.45 -16.16
N CYS A 197 1.36 -2.72 -15.25
CA CYS A 197 -0.05 -2.41 -15.49
C CYS A 197 -0.27 -0.92 -15.80
N LYS A 198 -1.25 -0.62 -16.65
CA LYS A 198 -1.65 0.77 -16.95
C LYS A 198 -2.23 1.43 -15.71
N SER A 199 -2.22 2.76 -15.65
CA SER A 199 -2.71 3.53 -14.48
C SER A 199 -4.22 3.48 -14.28
N GLU A 200 -4.98 3.10 -15.30
CA GLU A 200 -6.43 3.00 -15.29
C GLU A 200 -6.89 1.63 -14.77
N ASP A 201 -7.99 1.60 -14.03
CA ASP A 201 -8.62 0.36 -13.52
C ASP A 201 -7.64 -0.62 -12.87
N VAL A 202 -6.75 -0.10 -12.02
CA VAL A 202 -5.77 -0.93 -11.30
C VAL A 202 -6.44 -1.62 -10.12
N VAL A 203 -6.16 -2.91 -9.98
CA VAL A 203 -6.54 -3.74 -8.85
C VAL A 203 -5.29 -4.15 -8.08
N ARG A 204 -5.44 -4.28 -6.77
CA ARG A 204 -4.37 -4.65 -5.84
C ARG A 204 -4.73 -5.91 -5.09
N VAL A 205 -3.83 -6.88 -5.07
CA VAL A 205 -3.92 -8.06 -4.20
C VAL A 205 -2.84 -7.97 -3.14
N TYR A 206 -3.27 -8.05 -1.88
CA TYR A 206 -2.46 -7.96 -0.68
C TYR A 206 -2.15 -9.36 -0.18
N PHE A 207 -0.89 -9.58 0.18
CA PHE A 207 -0.39 -10.83 0.69
C PHE A 207 0.22 -10.56 2.08
N ASN A 208 -0.26 -11.29 3.09
CA ASN A 208 0.31 -11.34 4.41
C ASN A 208 1.24 -12.56 4.51
N LEU A 209 2.45 -12.39 4.00
CA LEU A 209 3.45 -13.46 3.90
C LEU A 209 4.40 -13.48 5.10
N THR A 210 5.02 -14.63 5.31
CA THR A 210 6.33 -14.70 5.99
C THR A 210 7.45 -14.20 5.06
N SER A 211 8.62 -13.89 5.62
CA SER A 211 9.77 -13.46 4.82
C SER A 211 10.27 -14.56 3.88
N VAL A 212 10.23 -15.82 4.32
CA VAL A 212 10.55 -16.99 3.47
C VAL A 212 9.51 -17.13 2.35
N GLY A 213 8.23 -17.00 2.71
CA GLY A 213 7.11 -17.02 1.78
C GLY A 213 7.19 -16.00 0.66
N ALA A 214 7.61 -14.79 0.97
CA ALA A 214 7.78 -13.74 -0.04
C ALA A 214 8.81 -14.11 -1.13
N VAL A 215 9.89 -14.80 -0.76
CA VAL A 215 10.87 -15.29 -1.74
C VAL A 215 10.27 -16.39 -2.60
N ALA A 216 9.57 -17.37 -2.01
CA ALA A 216 8.97 -18.47 -2.77
C ALA A 216 7.87 -17.98 -3.73
N ILE A 217 6.97 -17.14 -3.24
CA ILE A 217 5.85 -16.58 -4.01
C ILE A 217 6.34 -15.62 -5.08
N MET A 218 7.44 -14.86 -4.86
CA MET A 218 8.04 -14.03 -5.92
C MET A 218 8.32 -14.87 -7.17
N GLY A 219 8.92 -16.05 -7.02
CA GLY A 219 9.23 -16.94 -8.13
C GLY A 219 8.01 -17.59 -8.76
N SER A 220 7.13 -18.18 -7.94
CA SER A 220 5.92 -18.85 -8.47
C SER A 220 5.00 -17.84 -9.18
N LEU A 221 4.70 -16.71 -8.55
CA LEU A 221 3.79 -15.70 -9.08
C LEU A 221 4.32 -15.04 -10.36
N THR A 222 5.60 -14.61 -10.38
CA THR A 222 6.18 -13.97 -11.57
C THR A 222 6.23 -14.92 -12.76
N THR A 223 6.58 -16.18 -12.52
CA THR A 223 6.59 -17.22 -13.57
C THR A 223 5.21 -17.42 -14.17
N GLN A 224 4.20 -17.64 -13.32
CA GLN A 224 2.85 -17.94 -13.79
C GLN A 224 2.21 -16.75 -14.51
N LEU A 225 2.35 -15.53 -14.00
CA LEU A 225 1.80 -14.33 -14.64
C LEU A 225 2.50 -14.00 -15.96
N ASN A 226 3.82 -14.19 -16.04
CA ASN A 226 4.56 -13.99 -17.29
C ASN A 226 4.16 -15.00 -18.38
N ASN A 227 3.91 -16.27 -18.01
CA ASN A 227 3.47 -17.30 -18.96
C ASN A 227 2.14 -16.97 -19.64
N ILE A 228 1.28 -16.19 -18.99
CA ILE A 228 0.02 -15.70 -19.56
C ILE A 228 0.09 -14.23 -20.01
N SER A 229 1.29 -13.65 -20.09
CA SER A 229 1.55 -12.30 -20.58
C SER A 229 0.74 -11.19 -19.87
N VAL A 230 0.44 -11.35 -18.58
CA VAL A 230 -0.26 -10.32 -17.80
C VAL A 230 0.71 -9.17 -17.47
N PRO A 231 0.38 -7.90 -17.75
CA PRO A 231 1.12 -6.76 -17.25
C PRO A 231 0.90 -6.61 -15.75
N PHE A 232 1.98 -6.57 -14.96
CA PHE A 232 1.87 -6.44 -13.50
C PHE A 232 3.06 -5.72 -12.87
N LYS A 233 2.84 -5.27 -11.62
CA LYS A 233 3.90 -4.97 -10.66
C LYS A 233 3.66 -5.80 -9.42
N PHE A 234 4.67 -6.50 -8.92
CA PHE A 234 4.58 -7.23 -7.66
C PHE A 234 5.67 -6.72 -6.73
N LYS A 235 5.26 -6.21 -5.58
CA LYS A 235 6.19 -5.68 -4.59
C LYS A 235 6.17 -6.50 -3.32
N ALA A 236 7.33 -6.71 -2.72
CA ALA A 236 7.50 -7.36 -1.43
C ALA A 236 8.48 -6.55 -0.57
N LEU A 237 8.31 -6.57 0.74
CA LEU A 237 9.24 -5.91 1.65
C LEU A 237 10.65 -6.47 1.45
N TYR A 238 11.66 -5.59 1.37
CA TYR A 238 13.06 -6.04 1.19
C TYR A 238 13.81 -6.28 2.50
N ASN A 239 13.16 -6.10 3.65
CA ASN A 239 13.76 -6.33 4.96
C ASN A 239 12.97 -7.43 5.69
N PRO A 240 13.60 -8.53 6.11
CA PRO A 240 12.92 -9.63 6.78
C PRO A 240 12.30 -9.20 8.13
N LYS A 241 12.88 -8.22 8.83
CA LYS A 241 12.36 -7.68 10.09
C LYS A 241 11.07 -6.86 9.96
N ASP A 242 10.74 -6.41 8.75
CA ASP A 242 9.55 -5.58 8.50
C ASP A 242 8.30 -6.45 8.26
N TYR A 243 8.45 -7.77 8.20
CA TYR A 243 7.36 -8.74 8.10
C TYR A 243 6.59 -8.83 9.43
N GLY A 244 5.29 -9.18 9.34
CA GLY A 244 4.33 -9.10 10.45
C GLY A 244 3.24 -8.06 10.23
N ARG A 245 3.38 -7.19 9.23
CA ARG A 245 2.30 -6.36 8.69
C ARG A 245 1.46 -7.11 7.66
N TYR A 246 0.17 -6.79 7.58
CA TYR A 246 -0.81 -7.51 6.76
C TYR A 246 -0.68 -7.27 5.25
N ASP A 247 0.08 -6.26 4.83
CA ASP A 247 0.39 -5.93 3.43
C ASP A 247 1.89 -6.06 3.12
N SER A 248 2.50 -7.17 3.54
CA SER A 248 3.94 -7.45 3.35
C SER A 248 4.33 -7.64 1.88
N ALA A 249 3.39 -8.06 1.02
CA ALA A 249 3.52 -7.95 -0.43
C ALA A 249 2.23 -7.51 -1.10
N VAL A 250 2.34 -6.90 -2.29
CA VAL A 250 1.20 -6.39 -3.06
C VAL A 250 1.42 -6.58 -4.56
N LEU A 251 0.47 -7.24 -5.23
CA LEU A 251 0.38 -7.37 -6.69
C LEU A 251 -0.54 -6.28 -7.26
N TYR A 252 -0.14 -5.69 -8.38
CA TYR A 252 -0.88 -4.67 -9.13
C TYR A 252 -1.07 -5.16 -10.56
N PHE A 253 -2.30 -5.14 -11.04
CA PHE A 253 -2.67 -5.49 -12.42
C PHE A 253 -3.93 -4.73 -12.83
N ASN A 254 -4.25 -4.71 -14.13
CA ASN A 254 -5.49 -4.09 -14.61
C ASN A 254 -6.70 -5.01 -14.39
N LYS A 255 -7.84 -4.44 -13.97
CA LYS A 255 -9.07 -5.16 -13.57
C LYS A 255 -9.56 -6.18 -14.61
N ASN A 256 -9.43 -5.85 -15.90
CA ASN A 256 -9.81 -6.72 -17.00
C ASN A 256 -9.08 -8.08 -17.02
N ASN A 257 -7.92 -8.18 -16.38
CA ASN A 257 -7.17 -9.43 -16.25
C ASN A 257 -7.58 -10.26 -15.02
N TYR A 258 -8.56 -9.82 -14.22
CA TYR A 258 -8.87 -10.43 -12.92
C TYR A 258 -9.15 -11.92 -13.01
N GLN A 259 -9.95 -12.39 -13.97
CA GLN A 259 -10.26 -13.81 -14.09
C GLN A 259 -9.00 -14.68 -14.31
N ALA A 260 -8.10 -14.23 -15.20
CA ALA A 260 -6.84 -14.94 -15.45
C ALA A 260 -5.90 -14.89 -14.24
N VAL A 261 -5.82 -13.73 -13.58
CA VAL A 261 -5.02 -13.56 -12.35
C VAL A 261 -5.57 -14.39 -11.20
N GLN A 262 -6.90 -14.50 -11.05
CA GLN A 262 -7.53 -15.29 -10.01
C GLN A 262 -7.13 -16.77 -10.11
N SER A 263 -7.13 -17.35 -11.31
CA SER A 263 -6.67 -18.74 -11.51
C SER A 263 -5.21 -18.92 -11.09
N VAL A 264 -4.34 -17.94 -11.38
CA VAL A 264 -2.94 -17.96 -10.93
C VAL A 264 -2.85 -17.82 -9.40
N LEU A 265 -3.61 -16.91 -8.80
CA LEU A 265 -3.62 -16.72 -7.34
C LEU A 265 -4.06 -17.97 -6.61
N GLN A 266 -5.09 -18.67 -7.10
CA GLN A 266 -5.56 -19.93 -6.53
C GLN A 266 -4.46 -20.99 -6.54
N LYS A 267 -3.80 -21.17 -7.69
CA LYS A 267 -2.70 -22.12 -7.82
C LYS A 267 -1.52 -21.77 -6.90
N VAL A 268 -1.06 -20.52 -6.92
CA VAL A 268 0.03 -20.04 -6.04
C VAL A 268 -0.34 -20.20 -4.57
N TYR A 269 -1.59 -19.91 -4.19
CA TYR A 269 -2.04 -20.04 -2.81
C TYR A 269 -2.01 -21.50 -2.34
N ILE A 270 -2.52 -22.44 -3.15
CA ILE A 270 -2.50 -23.88 -2.82
C ILE A 270 -1.06 -24.38 -2.70
N GLU A 271 -0.16 -23.96 -3.60
CA GLU A 271 1.26 -24.34 -3.56
C GLU A 271 2.00 -23.82 -2.32
N HIS A 272 1.59 -22.66 -1.78
CA HIS A 272 2.31 -21.92 -0.75
C HIS A 272 1.47 -21.60 0.48
N GLN A 273 0.43 -22.38 0.79
CA GLN A 273 -0.52 -22.03 1.85
C GLN A 273 0.13 -21.79 3.22
N SER A 274 1.16 -22.57 3.56
CA SER A 274 1.90 -22.44 4.83
C SER A 274 2.73 -21.16 4.94
N ASP A 275 2.93 -20.45 3.84
CA ASP A 275 3.72 -19.22 3.78
C ASP A 275 2.89 -17.96 4.08
N PHE A 276 1.56 -18.10 4.22
CA PHE A 276 0.62 -17.04 4.57
C PHE A 276 0.29 -17.03 6.07
N ASN A 277 0.23 -15.83 6.65
CA ASN A 277 -0.50 -15.60 7.91
C ASN A 277 -1.99 -15.34 7.60
N SER A 278 -2.89 -15.50 8.56
CA SER A 278 -4.35 -15.42 8.32
C SER A 278 -4.89 -14.00 8.05
N GLU A 279 -4.31 -12.99 8.70
CA GLU A 279 -4.89 -11.65 8.75
C GLU A 279 -4.74 -10.90 7.43
N VAL A 280 -5.70 -10.02 7.13
CA VAL A 280 -5.71 -9.20 5.91
C VAL A 280 -5.89 -7.72 6.25
N PRO A 281 -5.46 -6.79 5.37
CA PRO A 281 -5.60 -5.37 5.66
C PRO A 281 -7.06 -4.93 5.82
N LEU A 282 -7.33 -4.01 6.75
CA LEU A 282 -8.69 -3.47 6.95
C LEU A 282 -9.24 -2.86 5.65
N PHE A 283 -10.56 -2.93 5.48
CA PHE A 283 -11.30 -2.44 4.29
C PHE A 283 -11.04 -3.20 2.97
N THR A 284 -10.22 -4.25 2.97
CA THR A 284 -10.03 -5.12 1.80
C THR A 284 -11.08 -6.24 1.77
N LYS A 285 -11.31 -6.85 0.60
CA LYS A 285 -12.08 -8.09 0.50
C LYS A 285 -11.14 -9.28 0.67
N GLN A 286 -11.39 -10.11 1.68
CA GLN A 286 -10.64 -11.35 1.85
C GLN A 286 -10.97 -12.33 0.71
N LEU A 287 -9.92 -12.83 0.05
CA LEU A 287 -10.01 -13.87 -0.98
C LEU A 287 -9.72 -15.26 -0.40
N ALA A 288 -8.78 -15.31 0.55
CA ALA A 288 -8.37 -16.48 1.35
C ALA A 288 -7.66 -15.96 2.63
N PRO A 289 -7.39 -16.80 3.65
CA PRO A 289 -6.55 -16.39 4.80
C PRO A 289 -5.22 -15.80 4.33
N GLY A 290 -4.94 -14.55 4.70
CA GLY A 290 -3.73 -13.82 4.29
C GLY A 290 -3.72 -13.22 2.90
N LEU A 291 -4.80 -13.39 2.12
CA LEU A 291 -4.91 -12.89 0.77
C LEU A 291 -6.16 -12.03 0.63
N ALA A 292 -5.98 -10.79 0.20
CA ALA A 292 -7.11 -9.87 0.03
C ALA A 292 -6.97 -8.97 -1.19
N ILE A 293 -8.07 -8.36 -1.62
CA ILE A 293 -8.13 -7.55 -2.83
C ILE A 293 -8.79 -6.19 -2.56
N ALA A 294 -8.35 -5.18 -3.29
CA ALA A 294 -9.03 -3.89 -3.39
C ALA A 294 -8.72 -3.19 -4.71
N GLU A 295 -9.60 -2.29 -5.12
CA GLU A 295 -9.39 -1.42 -6.26
C GLU A 295 -8.52 -0.23 -5.88
N GLU A 296 -7.65 0.18 -6.79
CA GLU A 296 -6.91 1.43 -6.62
C GLU A 296 -7.90 2.60 -6.56
N PRO A 297 -7.83 3.50 -5.54
CA PRO A 297 -8.77 4.60 -5.43
C PRO A 297 -8.72 5.52 -6.66
N ASN A 298 -9.87 5.71 -7.29
CA ASN A 298 -10.05 6.67 -8.38
C ASN A 298 -10.27 8.12 -7.85
N HIS A 299 -10.69 8.26 -6.60
CA HIS A 299 -10.74 9.53 -5.88
C HIS A 299 -9.65 9.58 -4.80
N LYS A 300 -8.62 10.42 -5.01
CA LYS A 300 -7.49 10.57 -4.10
C LYS A 300 -7.46 11.94 -3.44
N PHE A 301 -7.04 12.00 -2.18
CA PHE A 301 -6.88 13.26 -1.44
C PHE A 301 -5.51 13.91 -1.65
N ALA A 302 -4.56 13.16 -2.21
CA ALA A 302 -3.22 13.62 -2.57
C ALA A 302 -2.76 12.93 -3.86
N GLN A 303 -1.79 13.54 -4.55
CA GLN A 303 -1.27 13.00 -5.82
C GLN A 303 -0.70 11.58 -5.67
N LYS A 304 -0.02 11.31 -4.55
CA LYS A 304 0.51 9.99 -4.19
C LYS A 304 -0.24 9.48 -2.96
N GLU A 305 -1.16 8.57 -3.17
CA GLU A 305 -1.97 7.98 -2.11
C GLU A 305 -2.16 6.49 -2.37
N SER A 306 -2.01 5.69 -1.30
CA SER A 306 -2.30 4.25 -1.31
C SER A 306 -3.76 4.00 -0.90
N PHE A 307 -4.27 2.79 -1.19
CA PHE A 307 -5.63 2.38 -0.80
C PHE A 307 -5.84 2.48 0.71
N GLY A 308 -4.93 1.90 1.51
CA GLY A 308 -5.05 1.95 2.97
C GLY A 308 -5.01 3.38 3.50
N THR A 309 -4.09 4.21 2.98
CA THR A 309 -4.04 5.65 3.33
C THR A 309 -5.36 6.32 2.98
N ASN A 310 -5.93 6.07 1.80
CA ASN A 310 -7.19 6.65 1.37
C ASN A 310 -8.35 6.28 2.31
N ARG A 311 -8.51 4.99 2.65
CA ARG A 311 -9.59 4.55 3.55
C ARG A 311 -9.40 5.07 4.99
N CYS A 312 -8.18 5.06 5.50
CA CYS A 312 -7.86 5.66 6.80
C CYS A 312 -8.08 7.18 6.80
N GLN A 313 -7.83 7.87 5.67
CA GLN A 313 -8.08 9.30 5.51
C GLN A 313 -9.58 9.64 5.57
N ILE A 314 -10.45 8.79 5.02
CA ILE A 314 -11.91 8.93 5.11
C ILE A 314 -12.35 8.85 6.57
N VAL A 315 -11.86 7.83 7.30
CA VAL A 315 -12.15 7.67 8.74
C VAL A 315 -11.61 8.87 9.54
N ALA A 316 -10.36 9.26 9.31
CA ALA A 316 -9.73 10.40 9.99
C ALA A 316 -10.52 11.69 9.79
N LYS A 317 -11.03 11.96 8.58
CA LYS A 317 -11.89 13.11 8.31
C LYS A 317 -13.17 13.10 9.13
N GLY A 318 -13.84 11.95 9.25
CA GLY A 318 -15.06 11.84 10.07
C GLY A 318 -14.77 12.11 11.55
N LEU A 319 -13.66 11.56 12.07
CA LEU A 319 -13.22 11.81 13.45
C LEU A 319 -12.90 13.29 13.69
N LEU A 320 -12.20 13.95 12.76
CA LEU A 320 -11.84 15.36 12.89
C LEU A 320 -13.04 16.29 12.75
N GLU A 321 -14.02 15.92 11.93
CA GLU A 321 -15.26 16.68 11.80
C GLU A 321 -16.03 16.70 13.13
N ALA A 322 -16.24 15.52 13.73
CA ALA A 322 -16.85 15.39 15.06
C ALA A 322 -16.07 16.21 16.10
N TRP A 323 -14.74 16.11 16.09
CA TRP A 323 -13.87 16.86 17.00
C TRP A 323 -13.98 18.37 16.84
N SER A 324 -14.02 18.87 15.61
CA SER A 324 -14.15 20.29 15.32
C SER A 324 -15.51 20.89 15.70
N GLN A 325 -16.56 20.06 15.73
CA GLN A 325 -17.92 20.44 16.12
C GLN A 325 -18.14 20.38 17.64
N GLY A 326 -17.18 19.86 18.40
CA GLY A 326 -17.24 19.78 19.86
C GLY A 326 -18.02 18.58 20.42
N ASP A 327 -18.68 17.78 19.57
CA ASP A 327 -19.35 16.53 19.96
C ASP A 327 -18.51 15.33 19.53
N ASN A 328 -17.71 14.84 20.47
CA ASN A 328 -16.82 13.68 20.30
C ASN A 328 -17.44 12.36 20.78
N SER A 329 -18.76 12.29 20.96
CA SER A 329 -19.41 11.04 21.37
C SER A 329 -19.18 9.93 20.32
N PRO A 330 -19.01 8.66 20.73
CA PRO A 330 -18.79 7.55 19.80
C PRO A 330 -19.84 7.43 18.69
N SER A 331 -21.11 7.73 19.01
CA SER A 331 -22.21 7.76 18.03
C SER A 331 -22.03 8.83 16.97
N VAL A 332 -21.70 10.07 17.36
CA VAL A 332 -21.48 11.17 16.41
C VAL A 332 -20.23 10.92 15.58
N ARG A 333 -19.16 10.43 16.18
CA ARG A 333 -17.94 10.05 15.47
C ARG A 333 -18.21 9.02 14.39
N LEU A 334 -18.98 7.97 14.71
CA LEU A 334 -19.37 6.98 13.72
C LEU A 334 -20.23 7.61 12.62
N GLU A 335 -21.25 8.39 12.97
CA GLU A 335 -22.12 9.07 12.00
C GLU A 335 -21.29 9.89 11.00
N LYS A 336 -20.31 10.66 11.48
CA LYS A 336 -19.41 11.44 10.62
C LYS A 336 -18.54 10.57 9.74
N ILE A 337 -18.03 9.44 10.23
CA ILE A 337 -17.31 8.47 9.38
C ILE A 337 -18.23 7.96 8.26
N LEU A 338 -19.45 7.53 8.60
CA LEU A 338 -20.43 7.05 7.62
C LEU A 338 -20.77 8.12 6.57
N GLN A 339 -20.94 9.37 7.02
CA GLN A 339 -21.18 10.50 6.14
C GLN A 339 -20.03 10.72 5.14
N GLN A 340 -18.76 10.59 5.57
CA GLN A 340 -17.60 10.73 4.68
C GLN A 340 -17.56 9.63 3.60
N PHE A 341 -17.86 8.38 3.96
CA PHE A 341 -18.00 7.29 2.98
C PHE A 341 -19.14 7.56 1.99
N TYR A 342 -20.30 8.01 2.49
CA TYR A 342 -21.46 8.35 1.68
C TYR A 342 -21.17 9.48 0.67
N LEU A 343 -20.51 10.56 1.10
CA LEU A 343 -20.14 11.69 0.23
C LEU A 343 -19.27 11.27 -0.94
N LEU A 344 -18.43 10.24 -0.74
CA LEU A 344 -17.56 9.68 -1.77
C LEU A 344 -18.23 8.56 -2.57
N LYS A 345 -19.48 8.22 -2.25
CA LYS A 345 -20.24 7.11 -2.84
C LYS A 345 -19.53 5.77 -2.70
N ILE A 346 -18.75 5.61 -1.62
CA ILE A 346 -18.10 4.34 -1.28
C ILE A 346 -19.01 3.62 -0.29
N GLU A 347 -19.47 2.44 -0.65
CA GLU A 347 -20.31 1.63 0.22
C GLU A 347 -19.48 1.02 1.35
N LEU A 348 -19.88 1.23 2.60
CA LEU A 348 -19.15 0.67 3.74
C LEU A 348 -19.16 -0.87 3.76
N HIS A 349 -20.18 -1.51 3.18
CA HIS A 349 -20.26 -2.96 3.03
C HIS A 349 -19.27 -3.52 2.00
N ARG A 350 -18.80 -2.68 1.07
CA ARG A 350 -17.87 -3.05 0.00
C ARG A 350 -16.77 -1.99 -0.15
N PRO A 351 -16.02 -1.69 0.93
CA PRO A 351 -15.10 -0.55 0.96
C PRO A 351 -13.85 -0.77 0.10
N TYR A 352 -13.62 -2.01 -0.35
CA TYR A 352 -12.58 -2.40 -1.30
C TYR A 352 -12.88 -1.99 -2.74
N LEU A 353 -14.12 -1.57 -3.04
CA LEU A 353 -14.53 -1.09 -4.36
C LEU A 353 -14.42 0.42 -4.47
N ASN A 354 -14.24 0.91 -5.69
CA ASN A 354 -14.52 2.30 -6.03
C ASN A 354 -16.04 2.54 -6.15
N ALA A 355 -16.42 3.81 -6.13
CA ALA A 355 -17.81 4.21 -6.33
C ALA A 355 -18.39 3.67 -7.65
N ASN A 356 -19.57 3.05 -7.58
CA ASN A 356 -20.29 2.43 -8.70
C ASN A 356 -19.54 1.29 -9.40
N SER A 357 -18.51 0.72 -8.78
CA SER A 357 -17.76 -0.40 -9.35
C SER A 357 -18.50 -1.72 -9.13
N GLU A 358 -18.51 -2.57 -10.16
CA GLU A 358 -19.04 -3.93 -10.04
C GLU A 358 -18.08 -4.82 -9.25
N ASP A 359 -18.65 -5.59 -8.32
CA ASP A 359 -17.93 -6.59 -7.52
C ASP A 359 -17.79 -7.90 -8.29
N ILE A 360 -16.73 -7.99 -9.09
CA ILE A 360 -16.38 -9.22 -9.82
C ILE A 360 -15.47 -10.16 -9.01
N TYR A 361 -15.09 -9.76 -7.79
CA TYR A 361 -14.06 -10.47 -7.03
C TYR A 361 -14.68 -11.62 -6.25
N THR A 362 -14.18 -12.83 -6.41
CA THR A 362 -14.71 -14.02 -5.71
C THR A 362 -13.64 -14.64 -4.83
N VAL A 363 -14.06 -15.26 -3.73
CA VAL A 363 -13.15 -16.02 -2.85
C VAL A 363 -12.48 -17.15 -3.64
N LEU A 364 -11.27 -17.54 -3.24
CA LEU A 364 -10.56 -18.63 -3.91
C LEU A 364 -11.25 -19.98 -3.61
N GLU A 365 -11.30 -20.85 -4.61
CA GLU A 365 -11.75 -22.24 -4.46
C GLU A 365 -10.55 -23.08 -4.00
N LEU A 366 -10.44 -23.34 -2.69
CA LEU A 366 -9.30 -24.01 -2.07
C LEU A 366 -9.48 -25.52 -1.88
#